data_AF-A0A250XTJ9-F1
#
_entry.id   AF-A0A250XTJ9-F1
#
_cell.length_a   1.000
_cell.length_b   1.000
_cell.length_c   1.000
_cell.angle_alpha   90.00
_cell.angle_beta   90.00
_cell.angle_gamma   90.00
#
_symmetry.space_group_name_H-M   'P 1'
#
loop_
_entity.id
_entity.type
_entity.pdbx_description
1 polymer ?
#
loop_
_entity_poly.entity_id
_entity_poly.type
_entity_poly.pdbx_seq_one_letter_code
_entity_poly.pdbx_strand_id
1 'polypeptide(L)'
;MKLKRSNKEPEGSIALAEAEALQQKGEKKRGQEAIGILQQASARFRDAISMGLPSEDELHDARFGSAWCLALCAEATKAAADALPDHLISRKKDVEAKHVALRLYSQAVAEYKQVLDSYGKVRSDAAVNAGNALCAVAELLVSSNSHGSRSTLTEVCTAEVQAYEEARHLYQSALTRTGYEDSNNQGCSTSRSVDEEGEQDADTWCNLADCLMSYAQLLTDRKASLPQERQGEAAALCQAALQAYEQACAVSDSSHGDDLPGLLCNWGSGLIAAALMTEPPRIELLHQAISQLQHSASFSRADTAPLNRLGDAWVHLAELAEAAMVHEEAKLMFTKALEEGYGRALAINRMDPEALDRELSPLVEALVVLALSVF
;
A
#
# COMPACT_ATOMS: atom_id res chain seq x y z
N MET A 1 -9.26 60.86 15.29
CA MET A 1 -8.13 60.22 14.59
C MET A 1 -8.49 58.78 14.28
N LYS A 2 -8.76 58.44 13.00
CA LYS A 2 -8.92 57.04 12.58
C LYS A 2 -7.53 56.45 12.37
N LEU A 3 -7.09 55.58 13.27
CA LEU A 3 -5.88 54.77 13.07
C LEU A 3 -6.13 53.86 11.87
N LYS A 4 -5.47 54.17 10.74
CA LYS A 4 -5.38 53.23 9.60
C LYS A 4 -4.61 52.00 10.09
N ARG A 5 -5.31 50.94 10.47
CA ARG A 5 -4.68 49.63 10.61
C ARG A 5 -4.19 49.23 9.23
N SER A 6 -2.88 49.08 9.09
CA SER A 6 -2.27 48.50 7.90
C SER A 6 -2.66 47.02 7.89
N ASN A 7 -3.48 46.61 6.91
CA ASN A 7 -3.77 45.20 6.62
C ASN A 7 -2.53 44.58 5.94
N LYS A 8 -1.39 44.51 6.64
CA LYS A 8 -0.27 43.68 6.18
C LYS A 8 -0.63 42.24 6.52
N GLU A 9 -0.62 41.36 5.52
CA GLU A 9 -0.81 39.93 5.74
C GLU A 9 0.25 39.39 6.72
N PRO A 10 -0.12 38.44 7.61
CA PRO A 10 0.83 37.79 8.50
C PRO A 10 1.97 37.15 7.68
N GLU A 11 3.21 37.31 8.15
CA GLU A 11 4.38 36.77 7.44
C GLU A 11 4.34 35.24 7.33
N GLY A 12 3.73 34.56 8.30
CA GLY A 12 3.46 33.11 8.25
C GLY A 12 2.55 32.69 7.10
N SER A 13 1.45 33.41 6.85
CA SER A 13 0.52 33.07 5.76
C SER A 13 1.15 33.30 4.37
N ILE A 14 2.03 34.31 4.22
CA ILE A 14 2.81 34.50 2.99
C ILE A 14 3.76 33.30 2.77
N ALA A 15 4.46 32.86 3.82
CA ALA A 15 5.36 31.71 3.74
C ALA A 15 4.60 30.41 3.44
N LEU A 16 3.39 30.24 3.97
CA LEU A 16 2.51 29.10 3.67
C LEU A 16 2.16 29.03 2.19
N ALA A 17 1.70 30.13 1.60
CA ALA A 17 1.37 30.19 0.16
C ALA A 17 2.59 29.89 -0.74
N GLU A 18 3.78 30.36 -0.34
CA GLU A 18 5.02 30.03 -1.06
C GLU A 18 5.38 28.54 -0.96
N ALA A 19 5.14 27.91 0.20
CA ALA A 19 5.36 26.50 0.40
C ALA A 19 4.44 25.64 -0.48
N GLU A 20 3.15 25.98 -0.55
CA GLU A 20 2.17 25.33 -1.42
C GLU A 20 2.54 25.44 -2.90
N ALA A 21 2.99 26.61 -3.34
CA ALA A 21 3.46 26.81 -4.72
C ALA A 21 4.68 25.93 -5.04
N LEU A 22 5.60 25.76 -4.09
CA LEU A 22 6.74 24.86 -4.23
C LEU A 22 6.32 23.38 -4.24
N GLN A 23 5.38 22.99 -3.38
CA GLN A 23 4.81 21.64 -3.34
C GLN A 23 4.20 21.28 -4.70
N GLN A 24 3.27 22.09 -5.21
CA GLN A 24 2.62 21.86 -6.52
C GLN A 24 3.63 21.79 -7.68
N LYS A 25 4.74 22.53 -7.57
CA LYS A 25 5.83 22.45 -8.54
C LYS A 25 6.61 21.12 -8.40
N GLY A 26 6.84 20.66 -7.18
CA GLY A 26 7.51 19.40 -6.87
C GLY A 26 6.73 18.18 -7.34
N GLU A 27 5.41 18.17 -7.14
CA GLU A 27 4.49 17.09 -7.56
C GLU A 27 4.50 16.86 -9.09
N LYS A 28 4.80 17.90 -9.87
CA LYS A 28 4.91 17.82 -11.33
C LYS A 28 6.25 17.27 -11.82
N LYS A 29 7.18 16.97 -10.91
CA LYS A 29 8.53 16.48 -11.22
C LYS A 29 8.66 15.01 -10.81
N ARG A 30 9.71 14.36 -11.30
CA ARG A 30 10.02 12.95 -10.98
C ARG A 30 11.50 12.78 -10.63
N GLY A 31 11.80 11.76 -9.85
CA GLY A 31 13.16 11.38 -9.46
C GLY A 31 13.95 12.54 -8.85
N GLN A 32 15.20 12.71 -9.29
CA GLN A 32 16.14 13.67 -8.70
C GLN A 32 15.66 15.13 -8.75
N GLU A 33 14.90 15.53 -9.78
CA GLU A 33 14.39 16.89 -9.91
C GLU A 33 13.36 17.23 -8.82
N ALA A 34 12.55 16.26 -8.42
CA ALA A 34 11.50 16.46 -7.42
C ALA A 34 12.10 16.65 -6.02
N ILE A 35 13.15 15.89 -5.68
CA ILE A 35 13.78 15.85 -4.35
C ILE A 35 14.13 17.26 -3.85
N GLY A 36 14.86 18.04 -4.65
CA GLY A 36 15.33 19.36 -4.23
C GLY A 36 14.20 20.39 -4.04
N ILE A 37 13.11 20.27 -4.82
CA ILE A 37 11.95 21.17 -4.73
C ILE A 37 11.09 20.81 -3.52
N LEU A 38 10.83 19.52 -3.30
CA LEU A 38 10.03 19.02 -2.18
C LEU A 38 10.72 19.30 -0.82
N GLN A 39 12.04 19.19 -0.76
CA GLN A 39 12.81 19.59 0.43
C GLN A 39 12.67 21.09 0.74
N GLN A 40 12.70 21.94 -0.30
CA GLN A 40 12.46 23.37 -0.14
C GLN A 40 11.02 23.67 0.30
N ALA A 41 10.03 22.98 -0.27
CA ALA A 41 8.63 23.11 0.14
C ALA A 41 8.44 22.75 1.62
N SER A 42 8.93 21.57 2.05
CA SER A 42 8.86 21.14 3.46
C SER A 42 9.56 22.10 4.42
N ALA A 43 10.72 22.65 4.02
CA ALA A 43 11.40 23.67 4.80
C ALA A 43 10.56 24.95 4.90
N ARG A 44 9.95 25.39 3.81
CA ARG A 44 9.11 26.60 3.79
C ARG A 44 7.84 26.45 4.62
N PHE A 45 7.20 25.28 4.64
CA PHE A 45 6.10 24.99 5.56
C PHE A 45 6.54 25.13 7.03
N ARG A 46 7.72 24.60 7.39
CA ARG A 46 8.26 24.73 8.75
C ARG A 46 8.61 26.18 9.12
N ASP A 47 9.11 26.95 8.16
CA ASP A 47 9.31 28.40 8.34
C ASP A 47 7.98 29.09 8.66
N ALA A 48 6.92 28.81 7.89
CA ALA A 48 5.59 29.37 8.11
C ALA A 48 5.06 29.07 9.53
N ILE A 49 5.22 27.82 9.99
CA ILE A 49 4.88 27.41 11.37
C ILE A 49 5.67 28.22 12.39
N SER A 50 6.99 28.37 12.19
CA SER A 50 7.87 29.11 13.12
C SER A 50 7.57 30.61 13.18
N MET A 51 7.07 31.19 12.10
CA MET A 51 6.67 32.60 12.00
C MET A 51 5.32 32.87 12.68
N GLY A 52 4.58 31.82 13.03
CA GLY A 52 3.25 31.90 13.62
C GLY A 52 2.18 32.05 12.55
N LEU A 53 1.27 31.08 12.51
CA LEU A 53 0.10 31.11 11.64
C LEU A 53 -1.11 31.68 12.40
N PRO A 54 -1.96 32.46 11.73
CA PRO A 54 -3.06 33.19 12.35
C PRO A 54 -4.19 32.29 12.87
N SER A 55 -4.33 31.08 12.32
CA SER A 55 -5.35 30.11 12.70
C SER A 55 -4.72 28.74 12.95
N GLU A 56 -5.45 27.92 13.72
CA GLU A 56 -5.06 26.54 13.96
C GLU A 56 -5.23 25.68 12.70
N ASP A 57 -6.26 25.95 11.88
CA ASP A 57 -6.45 25.29 10.58
C ASP A 57 -5.25 25.51 9.65
N GLU A 58 -4.74 26.74 9.53
CA GLU A 58 -3.54 27.03 8.72
C GLU A 58 -2.30 26.31 9.29
N LEU A 59 -2.19 26.21 10.62
CA LEU A 59 -1.12 25.44 11.27
C LEU A 59 -1.20 23.95 10.92
N HIS A 60 -2.40 23.37 10.89
CA HIS A 60 -2.60 21.97 10.51
C HIS A 60 -2.32 21.74 9.04
N ASP A 61 -2.78 22.63 8.16
CA ASP A 61 -2.49 22.56 6.73
C ASP A 61 -0.99 22.68 6.45
N ALA A 62 -0.29 23.56 7.17
CA ALA A 62 1.16 23.68 7.07
C ALA A 62 1.89 22.40 7.52
N ARG A 63 1.46 21.78 8.63
CA ARG A 63 2.02 20.51 9.12
C ARG A 63 1.74 19.37 8.14
N PHE A 64 0.50 19.26 7.67
CA PHE A 64 0.09 18.26 6.69
C PHE A 64 0.89 18.40 5.39
N GLY A 65 0.99 19.62 4.85
CA GLY A 65 1.78 19.90 3.65
C GLY A 65 3.27 19.59 3.81
N SER A 66 3.85 19.87 4.99
CA SER A 66 5.22 19.48 5.29
C SER A 66 5.41 17.97 5.31
N ALA A 67 4.52 17.24 5.99
CA ALA A 67 4.53 15.78 6.07
C ALA A 67 4.40 15.13 4.68
N TRP A 68 3.47 15.64 3.87
CA TRP A 68 3.25 15.20 2.49
C TRP A 68 4.49 15.40 1.62
N CYS A 69 5.12 16.59 1.68
CA CYS A 69 6.36 16.85 0.95
C CYS A 69 7.50 15.92 1.37
N LEU A 70 7.59 15.55 2.65
CA LEU A 70 8.60 14.60 3.15
C LEU A 70 8.35 13.19 2.61
N ALA A 71 7.10 12.72 2.61
CA ALA A 71 6.72 11.42 2.04
C ALA A 71 7.03 11.35 0.54
N LEU A 72 6.59 12.34 -0.24
CA LEU A 72 6.91 12.42 -1.68
C LEU A 72 8.42 12.52 -1.95
N CYS A 73 9.17 13.20 -1.08
CA CYS A 73 10.62 13.26 -1.20
C CYS A 73 11.27 11.89 -0.98
N ALA A 74 10.73 11.08 -0.05
CA ALA A 74 11.18 9.71 0.19
C ALA A 74 10.91 8.82 -1.04
N GLU A 75 9.71 8.92 -1.64
CA GLU A 75 9.35 8.21 -2.88
C GLU A 75 10.25 8.61 -4.05
N ALA A 76 10.44 9.91 -4.25
CA ALA A 76 11.32 10.42 -5.30
C ALA A 76 12.78 9.96 -5.11
N THR A 77 13.22 9.80 -3.86
CA THR A 77 14.55 9.27 -3.52
C THR A 77 14.67 7.79 -3.92
N LYS A 78 13.66 6.97 -3.61
CA LYS A 78 13.60 5.56 -4.03
C LYS A 78 13.60 5.45 -5.56
N ALA A 79 12.67 6.16 -6.21
CA ALA A 79 12.55 6.14 -7.67
C ALA A 79 13.81 6.63 -8.39
N ALA A 80 14.52 7.62 -7.83
CA ALA A 80 15.80 8.07 -8.39
C ALA A 80 16.91 7.01 -8.27
N ALA A 81 16.91 6.21 -7.20
CA ALA A 81 17.84 5.10 -7.05
C ALA A 81 17.51 3.96 -8.02
N ASP A 82 16.22 3.57 -8.12
CA ASP A 82 15.74 2.49 -8.99
C ASP A 82 15.95 2.80 -10.49
N ALA A 83 15.92 4.08 -10.87
CA ALA A 83 16.17 4.52 -12.23
C ALA A 83 17.65 4.51 -12.65
N LEU A 84 18.58 4.23 -11.72
CA LEU A 84 20.00 4.13 -12.07
C LEU A 84 20.26 2.82 -12.83
N PRO A 85 21.03 2.87 -13.94
CA PRO A 85 21.49 1.66 -14.62
C PRO A 85 22.19 0.68 -13.66
N ASP A 86 22.04 -0.63 -13.89
CA ASP A 86 22.63 -1.70 -13.05
C ASP A 86 24.13 -1.53 -12.77
N HIS A 87 24.88 -1.02 -13.75
CA HIS A 87 26.32 -0.77 -13.61
C HIS A 87 26.67 0.47 -12.77
N LEU A 88 25.70 1.35 -12.50
CA LEU A 88 25.85 2.58 -11.71
C LEU A 88 25.25 2.47 -10.31
N ILE A 89 24.28 1.57 -10.10
CA ILE A 89 23.71 1.28 -8.79
C ILE A 89 24.64 0.33 -8.02
N SER A 90 25.59 0.91 -7.30
CA SER A 90 26.30 0.13 -6.28
C SER A 90 25.33 -0.21 -5.15
N ARG A 91 25.44 -1.41 -4.57
CA ARG A 91 24.70 -1.79 -3.35
C ARG A 91 24.77 -0.73 -2.25
N LYS A 92 25.91 -0.04 -2.12
CA LYS A 92 26.08 1.07 -1.16
C LYS A 92 25.11 2.22 -1.41
N LYS A 93 24.90 2.61 -2.66
CA LYS A 93 23.98 3.71 -3.04
C LYS A 93 22.51 3.31 -2.82
N ASP A 94 22.15 2.08 -3.14
CA ASP A 94 20.81 1.55 -2.86
C ASP A 94 20.50 1.60 -1.35
N VAL A 95 21.43 1.08 -0.54
CA VAL A 95 21.31 1.14 0.92
C VAL A 95 21.24 2.58 1.42
N GLU A 96 22.06 3.49 0.90
CA GLU A 96 22.04 4.91 1.27
C GLU A 96 20.70 5.58 0.93
N ALA A 97 20.15 5.34 -0.26
CA ALA A 97 18.85 5.85 -0.67
C ALA A 97 17.72 5.34 0.25
N LYS A 98 17.75 4.04 0.61
CA LYS A 98 16.80 3.43 1.55
C LYS A 98 16.87 4.06 2.94
N HIS A 99 18.08 4.30 3.46
CA HIS A 99 18.25 4.99 4.75
C HIS A 99 17.74 6.44 4.73
N VAL A 100 17.97 7.16 3.63
CA VAL A 100 17.44 8.52 3.44
C VAL A 100 15.91 8.50 3.41
N ALA A 101 15.32 7.61 2.62
CA ALA A 101 13.87 7.44 2.53
C ALA A 101 13.24 7.08 3.88
N LEU A 102 13.83 6.12 4.61
CA LEU A 102 13.37 5.70 5.94
C LEU A 102 13.28 6.89 6.92
N ARG A 103 14.32 7.72 6.95
CA ARG A 103 14.36 8.93 7.78
C ARG A 103 13.27 9.93 7.37
N LEU A 104 13.08 10.14 6.06
CA LEU A 104 12.08 11.07 5.54
C LEU A 104 10.65 10.61 5.89
N TYR A 105 10.32 9.33 5.70
CA TYR A 105 9.02 8.80 6.11
C TYR A 105 8.80 8.90 7.62
N SER A 106 9.83 8.59 8.43
CA SER A 106 9.74 8.72 9.90
C SER A 106 9.46 10.17 10.32
N GLN A 107 10.05 11.15 9.63
CA GLN A 107 9.75 12.57 9.84
C GLN A 107 8.32 12.92 9.40
N ALA A 108 7.87 12.42 8.25
CA ALA A 108 6.50 12.61 7.77
C ALA A 108 5.46 12.09 8.78
N VAL A 109 5.66 10.88 9.32
CA VAL A 109 4.79 10.28 10.35
C VAL A 109 4.72 11.18 11.60
N ALA A 110 5.86 11.72 12.05
CA ALA A 110 5.89 12.61 13.21
C ALA A 110 5.11 13.92 12.97
N GLU A 111 5.17 14.48 11.77
CA GLU A 111 4.40 15.68 11.41
C GLU A 111 2.90 15.37 11.26
N TYR A 112 2.51 14.25 10.63
CA TYR A 112 1.10 13.84 10.57
C TYR A 112 0.50 13.62 11.96
N LYS A 113 1.23 12.99 12.88
CA LYS A 113 0.77 12.80 14.27
C LYS A 113 0.47 14.12 14.98
N GLN A 114 1.27 15.17 14.73
CA GLN A 114 0.97 16.50 15.27
C GLN A 114 -0.34 17.08 14.75
N VAL A 115 -0.79 16.71 13.54
CA VAL A 115 -2.11 17.07 13.01
C VAL A 115 -3.21 16.29 13.75
N LEU A 116 -3.01 14.99 13.96
CA LEU A 116 -3.98 14.10 14.60
C LEU A 116 -4.27 14.45 16.08
N ASP A 117 -3.25 14.89 16.81
CA ASP A 117 -3.35 15.18 18.24
C ASP A 117 -4.15 16.47 18.56
N SER A 118 -4.38 17.34 17.58
CA SER A 118 -4.68 18.75 17.87
C SER A 118 -6.17 19.09 18.09
N TYR A 119 -7.13 18.19 17.84
CA TYR A 119 -8.55 18.62 17.82
C TYR A 119 -9.56 17.73 18.53
N GLY A 120 -9.12 16.62 19.14
CA GLY A 120 -10.04 15.51 19.45
C GLY A 120 -10.77 14.96 18.21
N LYS A 121 -10.50 15.53 17.02
CA LYS A 121 -10.98 15.15 15.71
C LYS A 121 -9.80 14.79 14.82
N VAL A 122 -9.48 13.49 14.79
CA VAL A 122 -8.69 12.79 13.78
C VAL A 122 -9.12 13.26 12.38
N ARG A 123 -8.21 13.94 11.68
CA ARG A 123 -8.28 14.24 10.25
C ARG A 123 -8.00 12.93 9.49
N SER A 124 -9.00 12.39 8.76
CA SER A 124 -8.92 11.05 8.16
C SER A 124 -7.78 10.93 7.15
N ASP A 125 -7.65 11.91 6.26
CA ASP A 125 -6.55 12.01 5.29
C ASP A 125 -5.16 11.96 5.95
N ALA A 126 -4.94 12.65 7.07
CA ALA A 126 -3.68 12.62 7.80
C ALA A 126 -3.42 11.24 8.42
N ALA A 127 -4.45 10.56 8.90
CA ALA A 127 -4.34 9.21 9.46
C ALA A 127 -3.99 8.19 8.37
N VAL A 128 -4.66 8.24 7.22
CA VAL A 128 -4.38 7.36 6.06
C VAL A 128 -2.94 7.59 5.56
N ASN A 129 -2.53 8.84 5.38
CA ASN A 129 -1.18 9.16 4.91
C ASN A 129 -0.09 8.77 5.92
N ALA A 130 -0.34 8.93 7.22
CA ALA A 130 0.55 8.43 8.26
C ALA A 130 0.64 6.89 8.24
N GLY A 131 -0.49 6.20 8.02
CA GLY A 131 -0.53 4.75 7.83
C GLY A 131 0.33 4.31 6.64
N ASN A 132 0.16 4.95 5.49
CA ASN A 132 0.93 4.65 4.27
C ASN A 132 2.43 4.85 4.50
N ALA A 133 2.82 5.95 5.16
CA ALA A 133 4.21 6.21 5.50
C ALA A 133 4.79 5.18 6.49
N LEU A 134 3.99 4.68 7.44
CA LEU A 134 4.39 3.61 8.38
C LEU A 134 4.57 2.26 7.68
N CYS A 135 3.69 1.90 6.74
CA CYS A 135 3.87 0.71 5.89
C CYS A 135 5.20 0.81 5.11
N ALA A 136 5.49 1.97 4.51
CA ALA A 136 6.75 2.20 3.81
C ALA A 136 7.98 2.15 4.74
N VAL A 137 7.85 2.60 6.00
CA VAL A 137 8.90 2.44 7.02
C VAL A 137 9.17 0.96 7.29
N ALA A 138 8.13 0.15 7.49
CA ALA A 138 8.26 -1.28 7.76
C ALA A 138 9.00 -2.01 6.62
N GLU A 139 8.61 -1.77 5.37
CA GLU A 139 9.26 -2.38 4.19
C GLU A 139 10.75 -2.02 4.06
N LEU A 140 11.10 -0.76 4.37
CA LEU A 140 12.48 -0.29 4.28
C LEU A 140 13.38 -0.84 5.39
N LEU A 141 12.82 -1.15 6.57
CA LEU A 141 13.55 -1.76 7.68
C LEU A 141 14.03 -3.18 7.34
N VAL A 142 13.22 -3.97 6.61
CA VAL A 142 13.60 -5.30 6.07
C VAL A 142 14.83 -5.17 5.18
N SER A 143 14.73 -4.28 4.19
CA SER A 143 15.68 -4.17 3.08
C SER A 143 17.05 -3.68 3.54
N SER A 144 17.10 -2.86 4.59
CA SER A 144 18.31 -2.21 5.08
C SER A 144 19.21 -3.14 5.92
N ASN A 145 18.67 -4.24 6.46
CA ASN A 145 19.32 -5.05 7.50
C ASN A 145 19.78 -6.46 7.06
N SER A 146 19.88 -6.71 5.76
CA SER A 146 20.28 -8.03 5.21
C SER A 146 21.62 -8.60 5.71
N HIS A 147 22.46 -7.80 6.38
CA HIS A 147 23.81 -8.17 6.86
C HIS A 147 24.06 -7.92 8.35
N GLY A 148 23.02 -7.60 9.13
CA GLY A 148 23.14 -7.30 10.55
C GLY A 148 23.47 -8.51 11.43
N SER A 149 24.03 -8.25 12.61
CA SER A 149 24.17 -9.25 13.69
C SER A 149 22.80 -9.81 14.09
N ARG A 150 22.76 -11.02 14.66
CA ARG A 150 21.49 -11.62 15.13
C ARG A 150 20.76 -10.75 16.17
N SER A 151 21.49 -9.97 16.96
CA SER A 151 20.89 -9.01 17.92
C SER A 151 20.16 -7.85 17.23
N THR A 152 20.67 -7.37 16.10
CA THR A 152 20.02 -6.27 15.34
C THR A 152 18.78 -6.77 14.61
N LEU A 153 18.71 -8.06 14.26
CA LEU A 153 17.54 -8.63 13.59
C LEU A 153 16.30 -8.60 14.49
N THR A 154 16.41 -8.91 15.78
CA THR A 154 15.26 -8.88 16.70
C THR A 154 14.72 -7.46 16.86
N GLU A 155 15.58 -6.46 17.05
CA GLU A 155 15.17 -5.05 17.18
C GLU A 155 14.45 -4.56 15.92
N VAL A 156 14.96 -4.94 14.75
CA VAL A 156 14.38 -4.60 13.44
C VAL A 156 13.02 -5.27 13.26
N CYS A 157 12.88 -6.55 13.62
CA CYS A 157 11.57 -7.22 13.64
C CYS A 157 10.56 -6.49 14.53
N THR A 158 10.98 -6.10 15.73
CA THR A 158 10.09 -5.39 16.66
C THR A 158 9.64 -4.05 16.09
N ALA A 159 10.56 -3.29 15.49
CA ALA A 159 10.24 -2.00 14.88
C ALA A 159 9.27 -2.14 13.69
N GLU A 160 9.45 -3.15 12.84
CA GLU A 160 8.55 -3.40 11.70
C GLU A 160 7.13 -3.77 12.16
N VAL A 161 7.04 -4.67 13.14
CA VAL A 161 5.75 -5.04 13.70
C VAL A 161 5.05 -3.82 14.31
N GLN A 162 5.79 -3.01 15.09
CA GLN A 162 5.23 -1.80 15.68
C GLN A 162 4.72 -0.82 14.60
N ALA A 163 5.44 -0.69 13.49
CA ALA A 163 5.02 0.17 12.38
C ALA A 163 3.71 -0.30 11.74
N TYR A 164 3.57 -1.60 11.46
CA TYR A 164 2.31 -2.15 10.93
C TYR A 164 1.14 -2.08 11.93
N GLU A 165 1.38 -2.34 13.22
CA GLU A 165 0.34 -2.22 14.25
C GLU A 165 -0.18 -0.78 14.35
N GLU A 166 0.72 0.19 14.28
CA GLU A 166 0.36 1.61 14.31
C GLU A 166 -0.35 2.03 13.02
N ALA A 167 0.11 1.60 11.85
CA ALA A 167 -0.55 1.85 10.57
C ALA A 167 -1.99 1.31 10.58
N ARG A 168 -2.18 0.06 11.00
CA ARG A 168 -3.49 -0.56 11.17
C ARG A 168 -4.41 0.28 12.05
N HIS A 169 -3.92 0.74 13.21
CA HIS A 169 -4.72 1.58 14.11
C HIS A 169 -5.14 2.90 13.46
N LEU A 170 -4.25 3.53 12.68
CA LEU A 170 -4.55 4.78 11.98
C LEU A 170 -5.61 4.60 10.89
N TYR A 171 -5.52 3.56 10.06
CA TYR A 171 -6.56 3.26 9.08
C TYR A 171 -7.92 2.97 9.75
N GLN A 172 -7.94 2.18 10.82
CA GLN A 172 -9.17 1.91 11.58
C GLN A 172 -9.75 3.19 12.21
N SER A 173 -8.89 4.10 12.68
CA SER A 173 -9.31 5.40 13.20
C SER A 173 -9.90 6.31 12.11
N ALA A 174 -9.36 6.24 10.88
CA ALA A 174 -9.92 6.95 9.73
C ALA A 174 -11.31 6.41 9.36
N LEU A 175 -11.46 5.08 9.32
CA LEU A 175 -12.70 4.39 8.94
C LEU A 175 -13.84 4.51 9.96
N THR A 176 -13.53 4.58 11.26
CA THR A 176 -14.57 4.68 12.31
C THR A 176 -15.24 6.06 12.35
N ARG A 177 -14.58 7.09 11.82
CA ARG A 177 -15.06 8.47 11.94
C ARG A 177 -16.13 8.85 10.91
N THR A 178 -16.12 8.21 9.76
CA THR A 178 -17.12 8.44 8.70
C THR A 178 -18.54 8.04 9.13
N GLY A 179 -18.71 7.31 10.23
CA GLY A 179 -20.02 6.82 10.69
C GLY A 179 -20.75 7.63 11.77
N TYR A 180 -20.14 8.65 12.40
CA TYR A 180 -20.67 9.22 13.66
C TYR A 180 -21.36 10.60 13.57
N GLU A 181 -21.36 11.30 12.43
CA GLU A 181 -21.74 12.73 12.43
C GLU A 181 -23.24 13.06 12.17
N ASP A 182 -24.13 12.10 11.90
CA ASP A 182 -25.44 12.45 11.29
C ASP A 182 -26.74 12.23 12.10
N SER A 183 -26.69 12.03 13.43
CA SER A 183 -27.94 11.82 14.18
C SER A 183 -28.44 13.00 15.03
N ASN A 184 -27.68 14.09 15.24
CA ASN A 184 -28.08 15.12 16.21
C ASN A 184 -27.90 16.59 15.82
N ASN A 185 -27.49 16.95 14.59
CA ASN A 185 -27.30 18.36 14.21
C ASN A 185 -28.28 18.85 13.15
N GLN A 186 -29.56 18.86 13.52
CA GLN A 186 -30.68 19.32 12.70
C GLN A 186 -30.83 20.86 12.77
N GLY A 187 -29.83 21.62 12.29
CA GLY A 187 -29.94 23.08 12.40
C GLY A 187 -28.78 23.96 11.97
N CYS A 188 -28.00 23.66 10.93
CA CYS A 188 -27.25 24.72 10.24
C CYS A 188 -26.93 24.34 8.80
N SER A 189 -27.75 24.83 7.88
CA SER A 189 -27.58 24.66 6.44
C SER A 189 -26.50 25.62 5.91
N THR A 190 -25.22 25.30 6.13
CA THR A 190 -24.15 25.79 5.26
C THR A 190 -23.78 24.66 4.33
N SER A 191 -24.12 24.85 3.06
CA SER A 191 -23.91 23.98 1.91
C SER A 191 -22.44 23.65 1.65
N ARG A 192 -21.83 22.79 2.47
CA ARG A 192 -20.80 21.87 1.99
C ARG A 192 -21.53 20.70 1.34
N SER A 193 -21.18 20.42 0.09
CA SER A 193 -21.74 19.30 -0.67
C SER A 193 -21.58 18.02 0.13
N VAL A 194 -22.67 17.27 0.25
CA VAL A 194 -22.77 15.97 0.92
C VAL A 194 -21.85 14.92 0.26
N ASP A 195 -21.24 15.26 -0.87
CA ASP A 195 -20.39 14.40 -1.66
C ASP A 195 -18.94 14.26 -1.12
N GLU A 196 -18.49 15.08 -0.15
CA GLU A 196 -17.07 15.05 0.30
C GLU A 196 -16.82 14.45 1.70
N GLU A 197 -17.84 14.29 2.56
CA GLU A 197 -17.64 13.93 3.98
C GLU A 197 -18.11 12.50 4.36
N GLY A 198 -18.69 11.75 3.42
CA GLY A 198 -19.32 10.44 3.69
C GLY A 198 -18.82 9.25 2.87
N GLU A 199 -17.90 9.44 1.92
CA GLU A 199 -17.31 8.31 1.21
C GLU A 199 -16.42 7.53 2.18
N GLN A 200 -16.92 6.37 2.61
CA GLN A 200 -16.05 5.29 3.06
C GLN A 200 -15.17 4.95 1.89
N ASP A 201 -14.02 5.62 1.82
CA ASP A 201 -13.12 5.56 0.69
C ASP A 201 -12.64 4.12 0.52
N ALA A 202 -13.00 3.51 -0.62
CA ALA A 202 -12.57 2.17 -0.99
C ALA A 202 -11.04 2.05 -0.91
N ASP A 203 -10.31 3.15 -1.18
CA ASP A 203 -8.85 3.20 -1.07
C ASP A 203 -8.38 3.04 0.37
N THR A 204 -9.10 3.61 1.35
CA THR A 204 -8.74 3.44 2.76
C THR A 204 -8.93 1.99 3.22
N TRP A 205 -10.01 1.33 2.79
CA TRP A 205 -10.21 -0.09 3.05
C TRP A 205 -9.16 -0.97 2.35
N CYS A 206 -8.79 -0.65 1.11
CA CYS A 206 -7.73 -1.34 0.38
C CYS A 206 -6.37 -1.18 1.08
N ASN A 207 -6.01 0.05 1.49
CA ASN A 207 -4.76 0.31 2.21
C ASN A 207 -4.69 -0.45 3.55
N LEU A 208 -5.81 -0.55 4.26
CA LEU A 208 -5.90 -1.38 5.47
C LEU A 208 -5.68 -2.87 5.12
N ALA A 209 -6.29 -3.37 4.05
CA ALA A 209 -6.14 -4.76 3.61
C ALA A 209 -4.69 -5.09 3.23
N ASP A 210 -4.04 -4.24 2.44
CA ASP A 210 -2.64 -4.38 2.02
C ASP A 210 -1.68 -4.34 3.22
N CYS A 211 -1.93 -3.43 4.17
CA CYS A 211 -1.20 -3.35 5.43
C CYS A 211 -1.33 -4.64 6.25
N LEU A 212 -2.55 -5.17 6.40
CA LEU A 212 -2.80 -6.39 7.17
C LEU A 212 -2.17 -7.62 6.51
N MET A 213 -2.22 -7.71 5.18
CA MET A 213 -1.62 -8.81 4.42
C MET A 213 -0.09 -8.79 4.53
N SER A 214 0.52 -7.62 4.37
CA SER A 214 1.97 -7.43 4.55
C SER A 214 2.41 -7.75 5.98
N TYR A 215 1.60 -7.36 6.96
CA TYR A 215 1.86 -7.69 8.36
C TYR A 215 1.76 -9.20 8.61
N ALA A 216 0.75 -9.88 8.06
CA ALA A 216 0.63 -11.33 8.15
C ALA A 216 1.83 -12.06 7.52
N GLN A 217 2.30 -11.58 6.37
CA GLN A 217 3.48 -12.11 5.68
C GLN A 217 4.74 -11.96 6.54
N LEU A 218 4.95 -10.78 7.14
CA LEU A 218 6.06 -10.55 8.07
C LEU A 218 6.06 -11.55 9.23
N LEU A 219 4.90 -11.80 9.84
CA LEU A 219 4.78 -12.75 10.95
C LEU A 219 5.07 -14.19 10.51
N THR A 220 4.67 -14.55 9.29
CA THR A 220 4.91 -15.88 8.71
C THR A 220 6.40 -16.10 8.42
N ASP A 221 7.03 -15.15 7.73
CA ASP A 221 8.46 -15.22 7.36
C ASP A 221 9.38 -15.24 8.58
N ARG A 222 8.97 -14.56 9.66
CA ARG A 222 9.78 -14.40 10.87
C ARG A 222 9.31 -15.23 12.05
N LYS A 223 8.49 -16.25 11.81
CA LYS A 223 7.91 -17.12 12.85
C LYS A 223 8.95 -17.65 13.86
N ALA A 224 10.17 -17.97 13.42
CA ALA A 224 11.25 -18.47 14.28
C ALA A 224 11.86 -17.41 15.21
N SER A 225 11.69 -16.13 14.90
CA SER A 225 12.27 -14.99 15.62
C SER A 225 11.26 -14.26 16.53
N LEU A 226 9.99 -14.64 16.46
CA LEU A 226 8.90 -13.99 17.18
C LEU A 226 8.52 -14.75 18.47
N PRO A 227 7.99 -14.06 19.50
CA PRO A 227 7.42 -14.71 20.67
C PRO A 227 6.33 -15.73 20.29
N GLN A 228 6.25 -16.84 21.03
CA GLN A 228 5.28 -17.92 20.76
C GLN A 228 3.83 -17.43 20.78
N GLU A 229 3.51 -16.42 21.59
CA GLU A 229 2.16 -15.84 21.70
C GLU A 229 1.66 -15.24 20.38
N ARG A 230 2.58 -14.80 19.50
CA ARG A 230 2.24 -14.26 18.18
C ARG A 230 2.10 -15.33 17.10
N GLN A 231 2.40 -16.60 17.43
CA GLN A 231 2.24 -17.72 16.50
C GLN A 231 0.74 -18.03 16.34
N GLY A 232 0.16 -17.57 15.24
CA GLY A 232 -1.27 -17.72 14.94
C GLY A 232 -1.95 -16.39 14.62
N GLU A 233 -1.32 -15.26 14.97
CA GLU A 233 -1.83 -13.93 14.60
C GLU A 233 -1.89 -13.73 13.08
N ALA A 234 -0.96 -14.32 12.32
CA ALA A 234 -0.93 -14.21 10.86
C ALA A 234 -2.25 -14.65 10.19
N ALA A 235 -2.87 -15.74 10.67
CA ALA A 235 -4.15 -16.21 10.11
C ALA A 235 -5.30 -15.23 10.40
N ALA A 236 -5.35 -14.67 11.61
CA ALA A 236 -6.34 -13.67 11.97
C ALA A 236 -6.15 -12.36 11.17
N LEU A 237 -4.91 -11.95 10.93
CA LEU A 237 -4.58 -10.81 10.08
C LEU A 237 -4.98 -11.05 8.62
N CYS A 238 -4.72 -12.25 8.07
CA CYS A 238 -5.18 -12.63 6.73
C CYS A 238 -6.70 -12.52 6.63
N GLN A 239 -7.43 -13.08 7.59
CA GLN A 239 -8.89 -13.02 7.60
C GLN A 239 -9.41 -11.56 7.65
N ALA A 240 -8.81 -10.73 8.50
CA ALA A 240 -9.15 -9.31 8.59
C ALA A 240 -8.83 -8.55 7.30
N ALA A 241 -7.72 -8.88 6.63
CA ALA A 241 -7.36 -8.29 5.33
C ALA A 241 -8.39 -8.64 4.25
N LEU A 242 -8.82 -9.91 4.19
CA LEU A 242 -9.82 -10.35 3.21
C LEU A 242 -11.19 -9.68 3.44
N GLN A 243 -11.58 -9.47 4.70
CA GLN A 243 -12.78 -8.69 5.04
C GLN A 243 -12.65 -7.21 4.64
N ALA A 244 -11.46 -6.63 4.79
CA ALA A 244 -11.20 -5.26 4.37
C ALA A 244 -11.26 -5.10 2.83
N TYR A 245 -10.72 -6.05 2.06
CA TYR A 245 -10.88 -6.04 0.59
C TYR A 245 -12.34 -6.22 0.17
N GLU A 246 -13.07 -7.14 0.79
CA GLU A 246 -14.51 -7.32 0.52
C GLU A 246 -15.27 -6.01 0.75
N GLN A 247 -14.97 -5.31 1.85
CA GLN A 247 -15.59 -4.04 2.15
C GLN A 247 -15.18 -2.94 1.17
N ALA A 248 -13.91 -2.89 0.74
CA ALA A 248 -13.45 -1.97 -0.31
C ALA A 248 -14.23 -2.18 -1.62
N CYS A 249 -14.40 -3.43 -2.05
CA CYS A 249 -15.19 -3.74 -3.24
C CYS A 249 -16.68 -3.43 -3.06
N ALA A 250 -17.23 -3.57 -1.86
CA ALA A 250 -18.65 -3.32 -1.58
C ALA A 250 -19.02 -1.83 -1.61
N VAL A 251 -18.07 -0.95 -1.28
CA VAL A 251 -18.27 0.51 -1.31
C VAL A 251 -17.77 1.16 -2.60
N SER A 252 -17.04 0.42 -3.43
CA SER A 252 -16.55 0.90 -4.72
C SER A 252 -17.64 0.94 -5.78
N ASP A 253 -17.68 2.03 -6.55
CA ASP A 253 -18.59 2.20 -7.68
C ASP A 253 -17.83 2.56 -8.97
N SER A 254 -17.64 1.54 -9.82
CA SER A 254 -17.02 1.71 -11.15
C SER A 254 -17.71 2.72 -12.06
N SER A 255 -18.99 3.07 -11.82
CA SER A 255 -19.70 4.10 -12.60
C SER A 255 -19.28 5.53 -12.23
N HIS A 256 -18.66 5.71 -11.05
CA HIS A 256 -18.12 6.98 -10.56
C HIS A 256 -16.60 7.11 -10.79
N GLY A 257 -15.97 6.10 -11.42
CA GLY A 257 -14.57 6.14 -11.80
C GLY A 257 -13.63 5.39 -10.86
N ASP A 258 -14.17 4.71 -9.84
CA ASP A 258 -13.37 3.88 -8.94
C ASP A 258 -12.69 2.73 -9.67
N ASP A 259 -11.47 2.39 -9.24
CA ASP A 259 -10.70 1.28 -9.78
C ASP A 259 -11.12 -0.07 -9.19
N LEU A 260 -12.40 -0.41 -9.32
CA LEU A 260 -12.90 -1.74 -8.95
C LEU A 260 -12.10 -2.90 -9.59
N PRO A 261 -11.64 -2.83 -10.86
CA PRO A 261 -10.79 -3.87 -11.45
C PRO A 261 -9.48 -4.06 -10.69
N GLY A 262 -8.80 -2.96 -10.32
CA GLY A 262 -7.60 -2.98 -9.49
C GLY A 262 -7.86 -3.57 -8.11
N LEU A 263 -8.94 -3.16 -7.45
CA LEU A 263 -9.34 -3.69 -6.13
C LEU A 263 -9.59 -5.20 -6.17
N LEU A 264 -10.30 -5.71 -7.19
CA LEU A 264 -10.53 -7.14 -7.39
C LEU A 264 -9.22 -7.91 -7.65
N CYS A 265 -8.27 -7.30 -8.36
CA CYS A 265 -6.94 -7.87 -8.59
C CYS A 265 -6.13 -7.97 -7.29
N ASN A 266 -6.15 -6.91 -6.47
CA ASN A 266 -5.51 -6.89 -5.16
C ASN A 266 -6.14 -7.91 -4.22
N TRP A 267 -7.47 -8.01 -4.18
CA TRP A 267 -8.17 -9.01 -3.37
C TRP A 267 -7.82 -10.44 -3.81
N GLY A 268 -7.83 -10.72 -5.12
CA GLY A 268 -7.40 -12.00 -5.67
C GLY A 268 -5.97 -12.37 -5.26
N SER A 269 -5.05 -11.41 -5.32
CA SER A 269 -3.66 -11.58 -4.88
C SER A 269 -3.57 -11.84 -3.37
N GLY A 270 -4.36 -11.13 -2.57
CA GLY A 270 -4.46 -11.35 -1.13
C GLY A 270 -5.02 -12.73 -0.76
N LEU A 271 -5.98 -13.24 -1.52
CA LEU A 271 -6.52 -14.60 -1.35
C LEU A 271 -5.45 -15.68 -1.63
N ILE A 272 -4.64 -15.50 -2.68
CA ILE A 272 -3.48 -16.38 -2.96
C ILE A 272 -2.49 -16.33 -1.79
N ALA A 273 -2.09 -15.14 -1.35
CA ALA A 273 -1.15 -14.97 -0.24
C ALA A 273 -1.67 -15.61 1.06
N ALA A 274 -2.94 -15.40 1.40
CA ALA A 274 -3.58 -16.05 2.55
C ALA A 274 -3.56 -17.58 2.44
N ALA A 275 -3.82 -18.14 1.26
CA ALA A 275 -3.77 -19.59 1.03
C ALA A 275 -2.35 -20.16 1.25
N LEU A 276 -1.30 -19.40 0.94
CA LEU A 276 0.09 -19.80 1.14
C LEU A 276 0.54 -19.68 2.61
N MET A 277 0.02 -18.69 3.34
CA MET A 277 0.40 -18.45 4.74
C MET A 277 -0.38 -19.28 5.76
N THR A 278 -1.62 -19.67 5.44
CA THR A 278 -2.52 -20.32 6.39
C THR A 278 -2.66 -21.81 6.14
N GLU A 279 -2.94 -22.56 7.20
CA GLU A 279 -3.42 -23.95 7.09
C GLU A 279 -4.88 -23.95 6.60
N PRO A 280 -5.45 -25.08 6.13
CA PRO A 280 -6.72 -25.16 5.42
C PRO A 280 -7.86 -24.25 5.94
N PRO A 281 -8.71 -23.70 5.04
CA PRO A 281 -9.00 -24.23 3.69
C PRO A 281 -8.31 -23.49 2.51
N ARG A 282 -7.11 -23.94 2.12
CA ARG A 282 -6.32 -23.35 1.02
C ARG A 282 -7.02 -23.40 -0.35
N ILE A 283 -7.66 -24.54 -0.66
CA ILE A 283 -8.35 -24.76 -1.93
C ILE A 283 -9.51 -23.77 -2.12
N GLU A 284 -10.28 -23.53 -1.06
CA GLU A 284 -11.43 -22.60 -1.11
C GLU A 284 -10.95 -21.16 -1.36
N LEU A 285 -9.87 -20.73 -0.70
CA LEU A 285 -9.26 -19.42 -0.92
C LEU A 285 -8.75 -19.26 -2.35
N LEU A 286 -8.10 -20.29 -2.92
CA LEU A 286 -7.61 -20.24 -4.31
C LEU A 286 -8.76 -20.20 -5.32
N HIS A 287 -9.85 -20.92 -5.10
CA HIS A 287 -11.04 -20.80 -5.96
C HIS A 287 -11.70 -19.42 -5.87
N GLN A 288 -11.77 -18.83 -4.68
CA GLN A 288 -12.22 -17.44 -4.54
C GLN A 288 -11.26 -16.49 -5.29
N ALA A 289 -9.95 -16.68 -5.18
CA ALA A 289 -8.97 -15.86 -5.90
C ALA A 289 -9.20 -15.90 -7.41
N ILE A 290 -9.36 -17.11 -7.97
CA ILE A 290 -9.69 -17.31 -9.39
C ILE A 290 -10.95 -16.54 -9.77
N SER A 291 -12.02 -16.62 -8.97
CA SER A 291 -13.26 -15.89 -9.24
C SER A 291 -13.06 -14.38 -9.27
N GLN A 292 -12.33 -13.80 -8.30
CA GLN A 292 -12.07 -12.36 -8.25
C GLN A 292 -11.17 -11.90 -9.41
N LEU A 293 -10.14 -12.69 -9.74
CA LEU A 293 -9.21 -12.38 -10.82
C LEU A 293 -9.87 -12.50 -12.20
N GLN A 294 -10.75 -13.48 -12.41
CA GLN A 294 -11.56 -13.57 -13.62
C GLN A 294 -12.51 -12.38 -13.75
N HIS A 295 -13.11 -11.92 -12.62
CA HIS A 295 -13.95 -10.74 -12.62
C HIS A 295 -13.15 -9.48 -12.95
N SER A 296 -11.99 -9.27 -12.31
CA SER A 296 -11.06 -8.17 -12.62
C SER A 296 -10.68 -8.15 -14.11
N ALA A 297 -10.23 -9.30 -14.64
CA ALA A 297 -9.85 -9.45 -16.06
C ALA A 297 -11.01 -9.22 -17.05
N SER A 298 -12.26 -9.20 -16.59
CA SER A 298 -13.42 -8.93 -17.46
C SER A 298 -13.60 -7.44 -17.76
N PHE A 299 -13.09 -6.54 -16.92
CA PHE A 299 -13.22 -5.09 -17.09
C PHE A 299 -12.20 -4.53 -18.09
N SER A 300 -10.94 -4.95 -18.00
CA SER A 300 -9.84 -4.39 -18.80
C SER A 300 -9.22 -5.43 -19.73
N ARG A 301 -9.22 -5.13 -21.04
CA ARG A 301 -8.63 -6.02 -22.05
C ARG A 301 -7.13 -5.84 -22.27
N ALA A 302 -6.53 -4.80 -21.68
CA ALA A 302 -5.13 -4.45 -21.90
C ALA A 302 -4.24 -4.69 -20.68
N ASP A 303 -4.82 -4.92 -19.51
CA ASP A 303 -4.07 -5.22 -18.30
C ASP A 303 -3.79 -6.72 -18.20
N THR A 304 -2.51 -7.08 -18.11
CA THR A 304 -2.05 -8.46 -17.97
C THR A 304 -1.97 -8.92 -16.52
N ALA A 305 -1.97 -8.01 -15.55
CA ALA A 305 -1.79 -8.32 -14.14
C ALA A 305 -2.81 -9.34 -13.60
N PRO A 306 -4.14 -9.18 -13.76
CA PRO A 306 -5.09 -10.16 -13.23
C PRO A 306 -4.98 -11.54 -13.91
N LEU A 307 -4.54 -11.60 -15.17
CA LEU A 307 -4.32 -12.86 -15.90
C LEU A 307 -3.06 -13.59 -15.42
N ASN A 308 -1.98 -12.84 -15.15
CA ASN A 308 -0.77 -13.40 -14.56
C ASN A 308 -1.07 -13.99 -13.17
N ARG A 309 -1.79 -13.25 -12.33
CA ARG A 309 -2.23 -13.74 -11.01
C ARG A 309 -3.19 -14.93 -11.11
N LEU A 310 -4.05 -14.96 -12.13
CA LEU A 310 -4.94 -16.09 -12.38
C LEU A 310 -4.13 -17.35 -12.72
N GLY A 311 -3.07 -17.21 -13.51
CA GLY A 311 -2.10 -18.27 -13.75
C GLY A 311 -1.49 -18.79 -12.45
N ASP A 312 -1.02 -17.90 -11.57
CA ASP A 312 -0.42 -18.28 -10.27
C ASP A 312 -1.40 -19.07 -9.40
N ALA A 313 -2.66 -18.64 -9.33
CA ALA A 313 -3.69 -19.34 -8.55
C ALA A 313 -3.95 -20.76 -9.05
N TRP A 314 -3.98 -20.96 -10.38
CA TRP A 314 -4.13 -22.27 -10.99
C TRP A 314 -2.91 -23.17 -10.73
N VAL A 315 -1.69 -22.63 -10.79
CA VAL A 315 -0.46 -23.36 -10.45
C VAL A 315 -0.52 -23.86 -9.00
N HIS A 316 -0.90 -23.02 -8.05
CA HIS A 316 -1.01 -23.46 -6.65
C HIS A 316 -2.09 -24.52 -6.42
N LEU A 317 -3.22 -24.47 -7.14
CA LEU A 317 -4.20 -25.57 -7.11
C LEU A 317 -3.61 -26.87 -7.70
N ALA A 318 -2.82 -26.76 -8.77
CA ALA A 318 -2.15 -27.91 -9.36
C ALA A 318 -1.16 -28.57 -8.40
N GLU A 319 -0.33 -27.77 -7.71
CA GLU A 319 0.62 -28.24 -6.70
C GLU A 319 -0.10 -28.95 -5.54
N LEU A 320 -1.24 -28.42 -5.07
CA LEU A 320 -2.05 -29.07 -4.03
C LEU A 320 -2.65 -30.40 -4.50
N ALA A 321 -3.15 -30.46 -5.74
CA ALA A 321 -3.67 -31.69 -6.32
C ALA A 321 -2.58 -32.75 -6.53
N GLU A 322 -1.37 -32.33 -6.93
CA GLU A 322 -0.21 -33.20 -7.05
C GLU A 322 0.23 -33.74 -5.69
N ALA A 323 0.32 -32.89 -4.67
CA ALA A 323 0.62 -33.32 -3.30
C ALA A 323 -0.42 -34.32 -2.74
N ALA A 324 -1.66 -34.23 -3.21
CA ALA A 324 -2.74 -35.18 -2.92
C ALA A 324 -2.75 -36.43 -3.81
N MET A 325 -1.76 -36.56 -4.72
CA MET A 325 -1.63 -37.66 -5.70
C MET A 325 -2.81 -37.76 -6.68
N VAL A 326 -3.44 -36.62 -7.03
CA VAL A 326 -4.55 -36.54 -7.99
C VAL A 326 -4.03 -35.97 -9.33
N HIS A 327 -3.20 -36.74 -10.02
CA HIS A 327 -2.42 -36.26 -11.18
C HIS A 327 -3.25 -35.70 -12.35
N GLU A 328 -4.42 -36.27 -12.66
CA GLU A 328 -5.29 -35.75 -13.73
C GLU A 328 -5.88 -34.37 -13.38
N GLU A 329 -6.17 -34.14 -12.10
CA GLU A 329 -6.64 -32.83 -11.63
C GLU A 329 -5.50 -31.81 -11.66
N ALA A 330 -4.30 -32.18 -11.18
CA ALA A 330 -3.12 -31.32 -11.26
C ALA A 330 -2.83 -30.88 -12.71
N LYS A 331 -2.84 -31.84 -13.66
CA LYS A 331 -2.67 -31.58 -15.09
C LYS A 331 -3.73 -30.63 -15.65
N LEU A 332 -5.00 -30.81 -15.28
CA LEU A 332 -6.07 -29.91 -15.69
C LEU A 332 -5.79 -28.48 -15.20
N MET A 333 -5.37 -28.32 -13.94
CA MET A 333 -5.09 -27.00 -13.37
C MET A 333 -3.86 -26.33 -14.02
N PHE A 334 -2.78 -27.07 -14.28
CA PHE A 334 -1.65 -26.54 -15.06
C PHE A 334 -2.06 -26.12 -16.48
N THR A 335 -2.94 -26.89 -17.13
CA THR A 335 -3.46 -26.53 -18.46
C THR A 335 -4.23 -25.22 -18.40
N LYS A 336 -5.07 -25.03 -17.36
CA LYS A 336 -5.78 -23.76 -17.13
C LYS A 336 -4.85 -22.59 -16.81
N ALA A 337 -3.77 -22.80 -16.06
CA ALA A 337 -2.78 -21.76 -15.81
C ALA A 337 -2.21 -21.18 -17.13
N LEU A 338 -1.92 -22.07 -18.09
CA LEU A 338 -1.41 -21.70 -19.41
C LEU A 338 -2.51 -21.09 -20.30
N GLU A 339 -3.68 -21.71 -20.39
CA GLU A 339 -4.73 -21.31 -21.33
C GLU A 339 -5.55 -20.10 -20.85
N GLU A 340 -5.87 -20.03 -19.55
CA GLU A 340 -6.72 -18.99 -18.97
C GLU A 340 -5.90 -17.85 -18.32
N GLY A 341 -4.67 -18.11 -17.90
CA GLY A 341 -3.78 -17.14 -17.26
C GLY A 341 -2.69 -16.63 -18.20
N TYR A 342 -1.49 -17.22 -18.13
CA TYR A 342 -0.27 -16.70 -18.77
C TYR A 342 -0.39 -16.57 -20.30
N GLY A 343 -0.99 -17.55 -20.98
CA GLY A 343 -1.16 -17.50 -22.44
C GLY A 343 -2.08 -16.36 -22.88
N ARG A 344 -3.10 -16.00 -22.08
CA ARG A 344 -3.94 -14.83 -22.33
C ARG A 344 -3.20 -13.52 -22.05
N ALA A 345 -2.36 -13.47 -21.01
CA ALA A 345 -1.49 -12.33 -20.75
C ALA A 345 -0.53 -12.10 -21.94
N LEU A 346 0.10 -13.16 -22.46
CA LEU A 346 0.98 -13.10 -23.63
C LEU A 346 0.25 -12.74 -24.92
N ALA A 347 -1.03 -13.10 -25.05
CA ALA A 347 -1.85 -12.68 -26.17
C ALA A 347 -2.10 -11.17 -26.19
N ILE A 348 -2.18 -10.53 -25.01
CA ILE A 348 -2.29 -9.08 -24.85
C ILE A 348 -0.93 -8.42 -25.05
N ASN A 349 0.11 -8.91 -24.35
CA ASN A 349 1.47 -8.42 -24.43
C ASN A 349 2.46 -9.58 -24.59
N ARG A 350 2.94 -9.81 -25.82
CA ARG A 350 3.88 -10.90 -26.14
C ARG A 350 5.23 -10.80 -25.43
N MET A 351 5.55 -9.62 -24.89
CA MET A 351 6.79 -9.34 -24.16
C MET A 351 6.52 -9.13 -22.67
N ASP A 352 5.39 -9.61 -22.15
CA ASP A 352 5.09 -9.56 -20.72
C ASP A 352 6.12 -10.39 -19.94
N PRO A 353 6.98 -9.77 -19.12
CA PRO A 353 8.09 -10.47 -18.49
C PRO A 353 7.63 -11.50 -17.47
N GLU A 354 6.54 -11.21 -16.74
CA GLU A 354 5.99 -12.14 -15.74
C GLU A 354 5.39 -13.37 -16.41
N ALA A 355 4.59 -13.18 -17.46
CA ALA A 355 4.01 -14.29 -18.20
C ALA A 355 5.08 -15.14 -18.89
N LEU A 356 6.13 -14.53 -19.46
CA LEU A 356 7.22 -15.27 -20.13
C LEU A 356 8.03 -16.13 -19.15
N ASP A 357 8.37 -15.61 -17.98
CA ASP A 357 9.09 -16.36 -16.95
C ASP A 357 8.24 -17.52 -16.42
N ARG A 358 6.94 -17.29 -16.26
CA ARG A 358 6.00 -18.25 -15.68
C ARG A 358 5.34 -19.21 -16.67
N GLU A 359 5.41 -19.01 -17.98
CA GLU A 359 4.89 -19.98 -18.96
C GLU A 359 5.76 -21.27 -18.98
N LEU A 360 7.06 -21.14 -18.75
CA LEU A 360 8.01 -22.25 -18.90
C LEU A 360 7.97 -23.25 -17.73
N SER A 361 7.77 -22.80 -16.48
CA SER A 361 7.78 -23.71 -15.31
C SER A 361 6.60 -24.71 -15.32
N PRO A 362 5.34 -24.27 -15.45
CA PRO A 362 4.18 -25.16 -15.45
C PRO A 362 4.17 -26.14 -16.63
N LEU A 363 4.70 -25.73 -17.79
CA LEU A 363 4.87 -26.63 -18.93
C LEU A 363 5.82 -27.78 -18.62
N VAL A 364 6.96 -27.49 -17.99
CA VAL A 364 7.94 -28.51 -17.59
C VAL A 364 7.33 -29.44 -16.54
N GLU A 365 6.66 -28.89 -15.54
CA GLU A 365 6.01 -29.67 -14.47
C GLU A 365 4.88 -30.55 -15.02
N ALA A 366 4.00 -30.01 -15.86
CA ALA A 366 2.94 -30.78 -16.51
C ALA A 366 3.50 -31.94 -17.35
N LEU A 367 4.61 -31.72 -18.06
CA LEU A 367 5.30 -32.78 -18.82
C LEU A 367 5.93 -33.85 -17.93
N VAL A 368 6.46 -33.47 -16.76
CA VAL A 368 6.98 -34.43 -15.76
C VAL A 368 5.85 -35.26 -15.16
N VAL A 369 4.75 -34.63 -14.75
CA VAL A 369 3.57 -35.34 -14.23
C VAL A 369 3.02 -36.32 -15.27
N LEU A 370 2.94 -35.90 -16.54
CA LEU A 370 2.56 -36.75 -17.67
C LEU A 370 3.51 -37.94 -17.89
N ALA A 371 4.82 -37.73 -17.73
CA ALA A 371 5.78 -38.81 -17.88
C ALA A 371 5.66 -39.84 -16.75
N LEU A 372 5.30 -39.40 -15.54
CA LEU A 372 5.15 -40.26 -14.36
C LEU A 372 3.84 -41.04 -14.35
N SER A 373 2.75 -40.52 -14.93
CA SER A 373 1.45 -41.22 -14.99
C SER A 373 1.39 -42.37 -16.01
N VAL A 374 2.42 -42.53 -16.83
CA VAL A 374 2.54 -43.61 -17.84
C VAL A 374 3.24 -44.86 -17.28
N PHE A 375 3.86 -44.77 -16.09
CA PHE A 375 4.50 -45.87 -15.38
C PHE A 375 3.70 -46.29 -14.16
#